data_AF-A0A2V9Z679-F1
#
_entry.id   AF-A0A2V9Z679-F1
#
_cell.length_a   1.000
_cell.length_b   1.000
_cell.length_c   1.000
_cell.angle_alpha   90.00
_cell.angle_beta   90.00
_cell.angle_gamma   90.00
#
_symmetry.space_group_name_H-M   'P 1'
#
loop_
_entity.id
_entity.type
_entity.pdbx_description
1 polymer ?
#
loop_
_entity_poly.entity_id
_entity_poly.type
_entity_poly.pdbx_seq_one_letter_code
_entity_poly.pdbx_strand_id
1 'polypeptide(L)'
;MIPSNGNSVDSKPFYRCAGPNCGTVKNSSDRWWLMWTSIEQFKTPVLYLAPWNEDLAKAEGTLHVCGELCAQKLQSQFMGNVRENQLRR
;
A
#
# COMPACT_ATOMS: atom_id res chain seq x y z
N MET A 1 -19.79 28.03 33.69
CA MET A 1 -19.19 26.72 33.33
C MET A 1 -19.99 26.20 32.14
N ILE A 2 -19.39 26.17 30.95
CA ILE A 2 -20.01 25.65 29.72
C ILE A 2 -19.31 24.31 29.44
N PRO A 3 -20.01 23.17 29.33
CA PRO A 3 -19.35 21.93 28.95
C PRO A 3 -19.19 21.91 27.42
N SER A 4 -17.94 21.91 26.96
CA SER A 4 -17.60 21.66 25.57
C SER A 4 -17.82 20.17 25.27
N ASN A 5 -18.96 19.84 24.65
CA ASN A 5 -19.18 18.55 24.01
C ASN A 5 -18.29 18.44 22.78
N GLY A 6 -17.04 18.01 22.98
CA GLY A 6 -16.13 17.62 21.91
C GLY A 6 -16.46 16.20 21.47
N ASN A 7 -17.47 16.02 20.62
CA ASN A 7 -17.61 14.80 19.84
C ASN A 7 -16.47 14.78 18.81
N SER A 8 -15.32 14.21 19.18
CA SER A 8 -14.27 13.89 18.21
C SER A 8 -14.79 12.77 17.32
N VAL A 9 -15.40 13.16 16.19
CA VAL A 9 -15.67 12.22 15.10
C VAL A 9 -14.29 11.75 14.63
N ASP A 10 -13.89 10.56 15.07
CA ASP A 10 -12.67 9.89 14.64
C ASP A 10 -12.73 9.75 13.12
N SER A 11 -12.10 10.71 12.44
CA SER A 11 -12.05 10.75 10.98
C SER A 11 -11.07 9.67 10.55
N LYS A 12 -11.61 8.47 10.28
CA LYS A 12 -10.82 7.35 9.77
C LYS A 12 -10.01 7.82 8.55
N PRO A 13 -8.72 7.48 8.47
CA PRO A 13 -7.90 7.91 7.34
C PRO A 13 -8.42 7.31 6.03
N PHE A 14 -8.30 8.10 4.97
CA PHE A 14 -8.58 7.66 3.61
C PHE A 14 -7.28 7.27 2.92
N TYR A 15 -7.33 6.15 2.20
CA TYR A 15 -6.21 5.64 1.42
C TYR A 15 -6.55 5.61 -0.06
N ARG A 16 -5.55 5.83 -0.90
CA ARG A 16 -5.68 5.80 -2.36
C ARG A 16 -4.96 4.58 -2.91
N CYS A 17 -5.63 3.88 -3.82
CA CYS A 17 -5.07 2.73 -4.52
C CYS A 17 -3.85 3.14 -5.37
N ALA A 18 -2.73 2.44 -5.17
CA ALA A 18 -1.51 2.57 -5.94
C ALA A 18 -1.54 1.80 -7.28
N GLY A 19 -2.61 1.04 -7.54
CA GLY A 19 -2.79 0.30 -8.79
C GLY A 19 -2.71 1.21 -10.02
N PRO A 20 -1.96 0.84 -11.07
CA PRO A 20 -1.85 1.64 -12.29
C PRO A 20 -3.22 1.97 -12.88
N ASN A 21 -3.47 3.27 -13.09
CA ASN A 21 -4.72 3.84 -13.61
C ASN A 21 -5.98 3.48 -12.80
N CYS A 22 -5.87 3.18 -11.49
CA CYS A 22 -7.02 2.82 -10.65
C CYS A 22 -7.68 4.02 -9.97
N GLY A 23 -6.93 4.80 -9.19
CA GLY A 23 -7.44 6.03 -8.55
C GLY A 23 -8.47 5.85 -7.41
N THR A 24 -8.88 4.62 -7.10
CA THR A 24 -9.86 4.32 -6.04
C THR A 24 -9.42 4.86 -4.68
N VAL A 25 -10.33 5.52 -3.96
CA VAL A 25 -10.12 6.02 -2.59
C VAL A 25 -11.13 5.34 -1.67
N LYS A 26 -10.65 4.78 -0.57
CA LYS A 26 -11.47 4.04 0.42
C LYS A 26 -10.98 4.36 1.83
N ASN A 27 -11.80 4.09 2.85
CA ASN A 27 -11.41 4.30 4.24
C ASN A 27 -10.49 3.16 4.74
N SER A 28 -9.92 3.31 5.94
CA SER A 28 -9.08 2.29 6.59
C SER A 28 -9.80 0.96 6.86
N SER A 29 -11.11 0.96 7.01
CA SER A 29 -11.92 -0.24 7.28
C SER A 29 -12.33 -1.02 6.03
N ASP A 30 -11.99 -0.54 4.83
CA ASP A 30 -12.21 -1.28 3.60
C ASP A 30 -11.13 -2.35 3.41
N ARG A 31 -11.47 -3.48 2.77
CA ARG A 31 -10.54 -4.60 2.56
C ARG A 31 -9.44 -4.23 1.56
N TRP A 32 -8.36 -3.67 2.08
CA TRP A 32 -7.14 -3.35 1.35
C TRP A 32 -6.15 -4.51 1.37
N TRP A 33 -5.33 -4.54 0.34
CA TRP A 33 -4.04 -5.22 0.32
C TRP A 33 -2.93 -4.21 0.51
N LEU A 34 -1.86 -4.62 1.19
CA LEU A 34 -0.67 -3.82 1.42
C LEU A 34 0.49 -4.43 0.67
N MET A 35 1.22 -3.61 -0.08
CA MET A 35 2.40 -4.03 -0.84
C MET A 35 3.57 -3.09 -0.57
N TRP A 36 4.76 -3.63 -0.46
CA TRP A 36 5.99 -2.84 -0.29
C TRP A 36 7.18 -3.62 -0.83
N THR A 37 8.28 -2.94 -1.08
CA THR A 37 9.54 -3.58 -1.49
C THR A 37 10.60 -3.45 -0.41
N SER A 38 11.49 -4.44 -0.34
CA SER A 38 12.70 -4.37 0.49
C SER A 38 13.83 -5.14 -0.18
N ILE A 39 15.06 -4.77 0.16
CA ILE A 39 16.29 -5.47 -0.25
C ILE A 39 17.09 -6.00 0.95
N GLU A 40 16.68 -5.64 2.17
CA GLU A 40 17.54 -5.74 3.35
C GLU A 40 17.88 -7.19 3.71
N GLN A 41 16.87 -8.05 3.70
CA GLN A 41 16.96 -9.45 4.12
C GLN A 41 17.72 -10.32 3.13
N PHE A 42 17.46 -10.18 1.82
CA PHE A 42 17.95 -11.11 0.80
C PHE A 42 19.00 -10.51 -0.14
N LYS A 43 19.37 -9.24 0.05
CA LYS A 43 20.28 -8.49 -0.85
C LYS A 43 19.83 -8.47 -2.32
N THR A 44 18.57 -8.80 -2.56
CA THR A 44 17.88 -8.72 -3.86
C THR A 44 16.53 -8.06 -3.64
N PRO A 45 15.98 -7.29 -4.59
CA PRO A 45 14.65 -6.71 -4.46
C PRO A 45 13.60 -7.79 -4.24
N VAL A 46 12.80 -7.64 -3.19
CA VAL A 46 11.64 -8.49 -2.88
C VAL A 46 10.40 -7.61 -2.80
N LEU A 47 9.32 -8.09 -3.39
CA LEU A 47 8.00 -7.49 -3.28
C LEU A 47 7.17 -8.32 -2.30
N TYR A 48 6.69 -7.69 -1.24
CA TYR A 48 5.82 -8.30 -0.24
C TYR A 48 4.37 -7.94 -0.53
N LEU A 49 3.46 -8.85 -0.19
CA LEU A 49 2.02 -8.67 -0.26
C LEU A 49 1.40 -9.23 1.02
N ALA A 50 0.60 -8.42 1.69
CA ALA A 50 -0.11 -8.81 2.90
C ALA A 50 -1.56 -8.31 2.89
N PRO A 51 -2.47 -8.97 3.64
CA PRO A 51 -3.76 -8.36 3.97
C PRO A 51 -3.56 -7.09 4.82
N TRP A 52 -4.65 -6.36 5.03
CA TRP A 52 -4.65 -5.17 5.89
C TRP A 52 -4.02 -5.43 7.26
N ASN A 53 -3.13 -4.52 7.65
CA ASN A 53 -2.53 -4.42 8.97
C ASN A 53 -2.27 -2.93 9.26
N GLU A 54 -2.74 -2.45 10.41
CA GLU A 54 -2.72 -1.03 10.76
C GLU A 54 -1.31 -0.43 10.84
N ASP A 55 -0.33 -1.21 11.30
CA ASP A 55 1.04 -0.73 11.46
C ASP A 55 1.73 -0.68 10.08
N LEU A 56 1.55 -1.74 9.28
CA LEU A 56 2.08 -1.76 7.91
C LEU A 56 1.46 -0.67 7.03
N ALA A 57 0.16 -0.39 7.17
CA ALA A 57 -0.52 0.65 6.40
C ALA A 57 0.05 2.06 6.64
N LYS A 58 0.69 2.29 7.79
CA LYS A 58 1.34 3.56 8.16
C LYS A 58 2.84 3.57 7.88
N ALA A 59 3.43 2.41 7.58
CA ALA A 59 4.85 2.31 7.29
C ALA A 59 5.20 3.03 5.98
N GLU A 60 6.38 3.65 5.96
CA GLU A 60 6.89 4.35 4.78
C GLU A 60 7.07 3.38 3.61
N GLY A 61 6.68 3.81 2.41
CA GLY A 61 6.78 2.99 1.20
C GLY A 61 5.67 1.94 1.06
N THR A 62 4.76 1.79 2.02
CA THR A 62 3.60 0.91 1.87
C THR A 62 2.62 1.45 0.84
N LEU A 63 2.32 0.61 -0.14
CA LEU A 63 1.33 0.84 -1.18
C LEU A 63 0.00 0.20 -0.81
N HIS A 64 -1.06 1.00 -0.89
CA HIS A 64 -2.43 0.57 -0.66
C HIS A 64 -3.02 0.04 -1.96
N VAL A 65 -3.61 -1.15 -1.94
CA VAL A 65 -4.09 -1.80 -3.16
C VAL A 65 -5.52 -2.31 -2.97
N CYS A 66 -6.44 -1.81 -3.80
CA CYS A 66 -7.88 -1.96 -3.55
C CYS A 66 -8.45 -3.34 -3.88
N GLY A 67 -7.63 -4.24 -4.45
CA GLY A 67 -8.04 -5.57 -4.88
C GLY A 67 -6.99 -6.27 -5.76
N GLU A 68 -7.25 -7.53 -6.07
CA GLU A 68 -6.34 -8.46 -6.75
C GLU A 68 -5.79 -7.91 -8.08
N LEU A 69 -6.64 -7.40 -8.96
CA LEU A 69 -6.21 -6.91 -10.28
C LEU A 69 -5.19 -5.76 -10.17
N CYS A 70 -5.34 -4.88 -9.19
CA CYS A 70 -4.38 -3.80 -8.96
C CYS A 70 -3.05 -4.34 -8.40
N ALA A 71 -3.11 -5.37 -7.55
CA ALA A 71 -1.92 -6.03 -7.02
C ALA A 71 -1.14 -6.73 -8.14
N GLN A 72 -1.82 -7.46 -9.02
CA GLN A 72 -1.22 -8.14 -10.18
C GLN A 72 -0.51 -7.16 -11.12
N LYS A 73 -1.10 -5.99 -11.38
CA LYS A 73 -0.47 -4.95 -12.20
C LYS A 73 0.82 -4.42 -11.57
N LEU A 74 0.84 -4.18 -10.26
CA LEU A 74 2.04 -3.75 -9.55
C LEU A 74 3.11 -4.84 -9.51
N GLN A 75 2.73 -6.11 -9.31
CA GLN A 75 3.64 -7.24 -9.41
C GLN A 75 4.30 -7.33 -10.79
N SER A 76 3.51 -7.19 -11.86
CA SER A 76 4.02 -7.17 -13.24
C SER A 76 5.02 -6.03 -13.47
N GLN A 77 4.72 -4.81 -13.00
CA GLN A 77 5.65 -3.68 -13.07
C GLN A 77 6.94 -3.94 -12.29
N PHE A 78 6.84 -4.47 -11.07
CA PHE A 78 8.00 -4.84 -10.27
C PHE A 78 8.90 -5.85 -11.00
N MET A 79 8.31 -6.92 -11.57
CA MET A 79 9.05 -7.92 -12.33
C MET A 79 9.74 -7.31 -13.57
N GLY A 80 9.06 -6.41 -14.28
CA GLY A 80 9.64 -5.65 -15.39
C GLY A 80 10.86 -4.83 -14.98
N ASN A 81 10.72 -4.06 -13.89
CA ASN A 81 11.80 -3.22 -13.36
C ASN A 81 13.01 -4.04 -12.89
N VAL A 82 12.79 -5.20 -12.26
CA VAL A 82 13.89 -6.09 -11.86
C VAL A 82 14.64 -6.60 -13.08
N ARG A 83 13.91 -7.09 -14.10
CA ARG A 83 14.53 -7.60 -15.34
C ARG A 83 15.32 -6.52 -16.07
N GLU A 84 14.75 -5.33 -16.22
CA GLU A 84 15.41 -4.21 -16.89
C GLU A 84 16.70 -3.81 -16.17
N ASN A 85 16.68 -3.75 -14.83
CA ASN A 85 17.87 -3.41 -14.05
C ASN A 85 18.95 -4.51 -14.07
N GLN A 86 18.57 -5.77 -14.23
CA GLN A 86 19.53 -6.87 -14.41
C GLN A 86 20.25 -6.78 -15.76
N LEU A 87 19.56 -6.37 -16.83
CA LEU A 87 20.16 -6.21 -18.16
C LEU A 87 21.12 -5.02 -18.27
N ARG A 88 20.98 -4.04 -17.37
CA ARG A 88 21.83 -2.84 -17.32
C ARG A 88 23.10 -3.00 -16.47
N ARG A 89 23.26 -4.13 -15.78
CA ARG A 89 24.43 -4.48 -14.97
C ARG A 89 25.38 -5.39 -15.75
#